data_AF-A0A7S2IFM9-F1
#
_entry.id   AF-A0A7S2IFM9-F1
#
_cell.length_a   1.000
_cell.length_b   1.000
_cell.length_c   1.000
_cell.angle_alpha   90.00
_cell.angle_beta   90.00
_cell.angle_gamma   90.00
#
_symmetry.space_group_name_H-M   'P 1'
#
loop_
_entity.id
_entity.type
_entity.pdbx_description
1 polymer ?
#
loop_
_entity_poly.entity_id
_entity_poly.type
_entity_poly.pdbx_seq_one_letter_code
_entity_poly.pdbx_strand_id
1 'polypeptide(L)'
;MLLIEEKQIPINIELVAMRSYGDKPREFLDLVPSGLLPALIVEEEGGGGRKRVITESQVIMELLDRWHPSSEGYKPMLPDDDDTDGWNTYDSLARLERELFSWWCSLIFRPEGPRLGGGCGA
;
A
#
# COMPACT_ATOMS: atom_id res chain seq x y z
N MET A 1 8.14 0.40 1.86
CA MET A 1 9.53 0.19 2.31
C MET A 1 10.50 0.60 1.22
N LEU A 2 10.63 -0.15 0.12
CA LEU A 2 11.64 0.13 -0.92
C LEU A 2 11.63 1.57 -1.46
N LEU A 3 10.47 2.14 -1.80
CA LEU A 3 10.40 3.53 -2.28
C LEU A 3 10.85 4.55 -1.23
N ILE A 4 10.45 4.34 0.03
CA ILE A 4 10.79 5.21 1.16
C ILE A 4 12.30 5.17 1.41
N GLU A 5 12.89 3.98 1.36
CA GLU A 5 14.34 3.78 1.49
C GLU A 5 15.08 4.43 0.33
N GLU A 6 14.67 4.20 -0.92
CA GLU A 6 15.34 4.76 -2.08
C GLU A 6 15.32 6.30 -2.09
N LYS A 7 14.20 6.90 -1.68
CA LYS A 7 14.07 8.36 -1.56
C LYS A 7 14.58 8.91 -0.22
N GLN A 8 15.04 8.07 0.71
CA GLN A 8 15.48 8.46 2.05
C GLN A 8 14.44 9.33 2.80
N ILE A 9 13.16 8.99 2.67
CA ILE A 9 12.06 9.75 3.30
C ILE A 9 12.06 9.46 4.81
N PRO A 10 12.13 10.49 5.68
CA PRO A 10 12.01 10.29 7.12
C PRO A 10 10.63 9.73 7.48
N ILE A 11 10.59 8.57 8.15
CA ILE A 11 9.34 7.92 8.55
C ILE A 11 9.50 7.18 9.87
N ASN A 12 8.40 7.10 10.64
CA ASN A 12 8.29 6.17 11.76
C ASN A 12 7.62 4.87 11.28
N ILE A 13 8.26 3.72 11.53
CA ILE A 13 7.76 2.41 11.10
C ILE A 13 7.30 1.62 12.33
N GLU A 14 6.02 1.25 12.34
CA GLU A 14 5.44 0.38 13.35
C GLU A 14 5.08 -0.98 12.76
N LEU A 15 5.47 -2.05 13.45
CA LEU A 15 5.24 -3.42 12.99
C LEU A 15 3.91 -3.95 13.51
N VAL A 16 3.06 -4.40 12.59
CA VAL A 16 1.78 -5.03 12.91
C VAL A 16 1.76 -6.43 12.29
N ALA A 17 1.35 -7.43 13.08
CA ALA A 17 1.21 -8.80 12.59
C ALA A 17 0.29 -8.86 11.37
N MET A 18 0.67 -9.64 10.35
CA MET A 18 -0.26 -9.96 9.27
C MET A 18 -1.41 -10.82 9.82
N ARG A 19 -2.60 -10.70 9.24
CA ARG A 19 -3.79 -11.46 9.67
C ARG A 19 -3.55 -12.97 9.69
N SER A 20 -2.69 -13.47 8.80
CA SER A 20 -2.32 -14.89 8.72
C SER A 20 -1.49 -15.38 9.91
N TYR A 21 -0.90 -14.49 10.71
CA TYR A 21 0.00 -14.82 11.83
C TYR A 21 -0.61 -14.56 13.21
N GLY A 22 -1.87 -14.12 13.29
CA GLY A 22 -2.56 -13.86 14.54
C GLY A 22 -3.47 -12.64 14.46
N ASP A 23 -4.05 -12.31 15.62
CA ASP A 23 -4.93 -11.16 15.75
C ASP A 23 -4.16 -9.85 15.69
N LYS A 24 -4.80 -8.84 15.11
CA LYS A 24 -4.24 -7.49 15.02
C LYS A 24 -4.49 -6.73 16.33
N PRO A 25 -3.56 -5.88 16.76
CA PRO A 25 -3.77 -4.99 17.89
C PRO A 25 -5.04 -4.17 17.69
N ARG A 26 -5.84 -4.02 18.75
CA ARG A 26 -7.11 -3.28 18.69
C ARG A 26 -6.89 -1.83 18.29
N GLU A 27 -5.85 -1.19 18.82
CA GLU A 27 -5.43 0.17 18.47
C GLU A 27 -5.17 0.36 16.96
N PHE A 28 -4.62 -0.66 16.28
CA PHE A 28 -4.45 -0.62 14.84
C PHE A 28 -5.79 -0.76 14.11
N LEU A 29 -6.67 -1.65 14.58
CA LEU A 29 -8.00 -1.84 13.98
C LEU A 29 -8.92 -0.64 14.16
N ASP A 30 -8.76 0.11 15.26
CA ASP A 30 -9.48 1.36 15.49
C ASP A 30 -9.07 2.44 14.45
N LEU A 31 -7.82 2.40 13.96
CA LEU A 31 -7.31 3.28 12.90
C LEU A 31 -7.61 2.75 11.49
N VAL A 32 -7.47 1.45 11.28
CA VAL A 32 -7.66 0.75 10.00
C VAL A 32 -8.65 -0.40 10.21
N PRO A 33 -9.97 -0.13 10.14
CA PRO A 33 -11.00 -1.15 10.41
C PRO A 33 -10.95 -2.36 9.47
N SER A 34 -10.42 -2.18 8.25
CA SER A 34 -10.21 -3.26 7.29
C SER A 34 -9.08 -4.22 7.71
N GLY A 35 -8.19 -3.78 8.61
CA GLY A 35 -6.98 -4.49 9.02
C GLY A 35 -5.94 -4.63 7.90
N LEU A 36 -6.08 -3.89 6.80
CA LEU A 36 -5.18 -3.99 5.65
C LEU A 36 -3.80 -3.38 5.97
N LEU A 37 -2.76 -3.98 5.41
CA LEU A 37 -1.39 -3.48 5.44
C LEU A 37 -0.86 -3.41 3.99
N PRO A 38 0.02 -2.45 3.66
CA PRO A 38 0.49 -1.36 4.53
C PRO A 38 -0.57 -0.27 4.75
N ALA A 39 -0.39 0.52 5.82
CA ALA A 39 -1.15 1.74 6.09
C ALA A 39 -0.17 2.88 6.40
N LEU A 40 -0.41 4.05 5.80
CA LEU A 40 0.35 5.26 6.03
C LEU A 40 -0.49 6.25 6.84
N ILE A 41 0.09 6.79 7.91
CA ILE A 41 -0.52 7.85 8.71
C ILE A 41 0.19 9.15 8.37
N VAL A 42 -0.56 10.16 7.95
CA VAL A 42 -0.05 11.49 7.63
C VAL A 42 -0.65 12.49 8.59
N GLU A 43 0.22 13.28 9.21
CA GLU A 43 -0.15 14.37 10.10
C GLU A 43 -0.03 15.69 9.30
N GLU A 44 -1.15 16.38 9.09
CA GLU A 44 -1.14 17.65 8.35
C GLU A 44 -0.67 18.80 9.26
N GLU A 45 0.44 19.44 8.92
CA GLU A 45 0.86 20.68 9.56
C GLU A 45 -0.15 21.82 9.28
N GLY A 46 -0.61 22.49 10.33
CA GLY A 46 -1.56 23.61 10.25
C GLY A 46 -3.05 23.22 10.27
N GLY A 47 -3.39 21.94 10.15
CA GLY A 47 -4.76 21.41 10.12
C GLY A 47 -5.32 20.95 11.48
N GLY A 48 -4.90 21.56 12.59
CA GLY A 48 -5.38 21.22 13.94
C GLY A 48 -4.98 19.82 14.43
N GLY A 49 -3.93 19.21 13.86
CA GLY A 49 -3.46 17.88 14.25
C GLY A 49 -4.31 16.73 13.71
N ARG A 50 -5.06 16.96 12.63
CA ARG A 50 -5.86 15.91 11.99
C ARG A 50 -4.95 14.86 11.36
N LYS A 51 -5.10 13.61 11.78
CA LYS A 51 -4.42 12.45 11.18
C LYS A 51 -5.26 11.89 10.04
N ARG A 52 -4.64 11.69 8.88
CA ARG A 52 -5.24 10.97 7.75
C ARG A 52 -4.59 9.61 7.62
N VAL A 53 -5.41 8.58 7.51
CA VAL A 53 -4.95 7.21 7.24
C VAL A 53 -5.16 6.91 5.77
N ILE A 54 -4.12 6.42 5.12
CA ILE A 54 -4.10 6.04 3.70
C ILE A 54 -3.72 4.56 3.63
N THR A 55 -4.54 3.79 2.93
CA THR A 55 -4.32 2.37 2.66
C THR A 55 -4.11 2.18 1.16
N GLU A 56 -3.84 0.93 0.73
CA GLU A 56 -3.48 0.55 -0.64
C GLU A 56 -2.05 0.94 -1.02
N SER A 57 -1.22 -0.05 -1.32
CA SER A 57 0.22 0.15 -1.59
C SER A 57 0.49 1.10 -2.75
N GLN A 58 -0.26 0.97 -3.86
CA GLN A 58 -0.09 1.81 -5.05
C GLN A 58 -0.40 3.27 -4.77
N VAL A 59 -1.54 3.55 -4.11
CA VAL A 59 -1.92 4.91 -3.72
C VAL A 59 -0.89 5.53 -2.78
N ILE A 60 -0.38 4.75 -1.81
CA ILE A 60 0.69 5.19 -0.92
C ILE A 60 1.96 5.55 -1.73
N MET A 61 2.36 4.72 -2.69
CA MET A 61 3.54 4.96 -3.52
C MET A 61 3.41 6.23 -4.37
N GLU A 62 2.28 6.42 -5.05
CA GLU A 62 1.98 7.61 -5.85
C GLU A 62 2.02 8.90 -5.02
N LEU A 63 1.42 8.87 -3.82
CA LEU A 63 1.43 10.01 -2.93
C LEU A 63 2.83 10.34 -2.41
N LEU A 64 3.60 9.32 -2.02
CA LEU A 64 4.98 9.53 -1.57
C LEU A 64 5.87 10.08 -2.69
N ASP A 65 5.72 9.62 -3.93
CA ASP A 65 6.48 10.16 -5.04
C ASP A 65 6.12 11.62 -5.32
N ARG A 66 4.82 11.96 -5.28
CA ARG A 66 4.33 13.34 -5.45
C ARG A 66 4.76 14.29 -4.33
N TRP A 67 4.77 13.84 -3.08
CA TRP A 67 5.22 14.65 -1.94
C TRP A 67 6.74 14.83 -1.89
N HIS A 68 7.49 13.99 -2.59
CA HIS A 68 8.94 14.02 -2.65
C HIS A 68 9.39 14.07 -4.12
N PRO A 69 9.13 15.21 -4.81
CA PRO A 69 9.35 15.35 -6.24
C PRO A 69 10.84 15.47 -6.57
N SER A 70 11.17 15.18 -7.82
CA SER A 70 12.55 15.28 -8.34
C SER A 70 13.12 16.71 -8.31
N SER A 71 12.24 17.71 -8.37
CA SER A 71 12.60 19.13 -8.25
C SER A 71 13.24 19.49 -6.89
N GLU A 72 12.96 18.71 -5.84
CA GLU A 72 13.56 18.86 -4.51
C GLU A 72 14.80 17.97 -4.30
N GLY A 73 15.27 17.30 -5.35
CA GLY A 73 16.46 16.44 -5.33
C GLY A 73 16.19 14.99 -4.96
N TYR A 74 14.93 14.58 -4.82
CA TYR A 74 14.56 13.18 -4.64
C TYR A 74 14.69 12.39 -5.94
N LYS A 75 14.99 11.09 -5.84
CA LYS A 75 15.02 10.23 -7.03
C LYS A 75 13.61 10.05 -7.60
N PRO A 76 13.39 10.24 -8.92
CA PRO A 76 12.10 9.96 -9.54
C PRO A 76 11.86 8.44 -9.57
N MET A 77 10.71 8.01 -9.05
CA MET A 77 10.33 6.58 -9.00
C MET A 77 9.08 6.26 -9.83
N LEU A 78 8.37 7.29 -10.29
CA LEU A 78 7.24 7.21 -11.20
C LEU A 78 7.50 8.05 -12.46
N PRO A 79 6.75 7.82 -13.55
CA PRO A 79 6.77 8.69 -14.73
C PRO A 79 6.41 10.14 -14.37
N ASP A 80 6.95 11.08 -15.13
CA ASP A 80 6.55 12.50 -15.01
C ASP A 80 5.06 12.66 -15.37
N ASP A 81 4.40 13.68 -14.80
CA ASP A 81 2.94 13.89 -14.97
C ASP A 81 2.51 14.07 -16.44
N ASP A 82 3.41 14.51 -17.33
CA ASP A 82 3.17 14.69 -18.77
C ASP A 82 3.51 13.45 -19.62
N ASP A 83 4.14 12.41 -19.05
CA ASP A 83 4.51 11.18 -19.75
C ASP A 83 3.35 10.17 -19.79
N THR A 84 2.41 10.40 -20.71
CA THR A 84 1.22 9.54 -20.86
C THR A 84 1.57 8.07 -21.15
N ASP A 85 2.60 7.82 -21.96
CA ASP A 85 3.01 6.46 -22.32
C ASP A 85 3.71 5.75 -21.15
N GLY A 86 4.50 6.50 -20.37
CA GLY A 86 5.07 6.04 -19.11
C GLY A 86 3.99 5.63 -18.11
N TRP A 87 2.96 6.45 -17.91
CA TRP A 87 1.83 6.14 -17.02
C TRP A 87 1.04 4.91 -17.48
N ASN A 88 0.78 4.76 -18.79
CA ASN A 88 0.13 3.55 -19.32
C ASN A 88 0.95 2.28 -19.05
N THR A 89 2.28 2.38 -19.15
CA THR A 89 3.20 1.29 -18.84
C THR A 89 3.21 0.99 -17.35
N TYR A 90 3.30 2.02 -16.51
CA TYR A 90 3.22 1.90 -15.06
C TYR A 90 1.93 1.19 -14.61
N ASP A 91 0.77 1.63 -15.10
CA ASP A 91 -0.53 1.03 -14.75
C ASP A 91 -0.58 -0.46 -15.12
N SER A 92 -0.04 -0.81 -16.28
CA SER A 92 0.04 -2.20 -16.74
C SER A 92 0.91 -3.05 -15.84
N LEU A 93 2.08 -2.54 -15.44
CA LEU A 93 3.01 -3.22 -14.53
C LEU A 93 2.46 -3.31 -13.10
N ALA A 94 1.85 -2.24 -12.60
CA ALA A 94 1.26 -2.19 -11.27
C ALA A 94 0.10 -3.19 -11.13
N ARG A 95 -0.70 -3.38 -12.18
CA ARG A 95 -1.73 -4.43 -12.23
C ARG A 95 -1.14 -5.84 -12.16
N LEU A 96 -0.09 -6.10 -12.94
CA LEU A 96 0.61 -7.39 -12.93
C LEU A 96 1.26 -7.68 -11.57
N GLU A 97 1.85 -6.67 -10.93
CA GLU A 97 2.42 -6.78 -9.59
C GLU A 97 1.35 -7.19 -8.57
N ARG A 98 0.19 -6.52 -8.57
CA ARG A 98 -0.93 -6.87 -7.70
C ARG A 98 -1.46 -8.29 -7.96
N GLU A 99 -1.52 -8.70 -9.22
CA GLU A 99 -1.91 -10.06 -9.58
C GLU A 99 -0.91 -11.09 -9.03
N LEU A 100 0.39 -10.93 -9.34
CA LEU A 100 1.45 -11.82 -8.86
C LEU A 100 1.48 -11.88 -7.32
N PHE A 101 1.35 -10.74 -6.65
CA PHE A 101 1.32 -10.68 -5.19
C PHE A 101 0.10 -11.40 -4.60
N SER A 102 -1.07 -11.24 -5.21
CA SER A 102 -2.31 -11.94 -4.83
C SER A 102 -2.17 -13.46 -4.97
N TRP A 103 -1.58 -13.92 -6.08
CA TRP A 103 -1.30 -15.34 -6.31
C TRP A 103 -0.31 -15.89 -5.28
N TRP A 104 0.77 -15.16 -5.01
CA TRP A 104 1.74 -15.53 -3.97
C TRP A 104 1.09 -15.61 -2.58
N CYS A 105 0.29 -14.62 -2.19
CA CYS A 105 -0.43 -14.65 -0.92
C CYS A 105 -1.40 -15.84 -0.83
N SER A 106 -2.09 -16.15 -1.92
CA SER A 106 -3.00 -17.29 -1.99
C SER A 106 -2.24 -18.61 -1.80
N LEU A 107 -1.10 -18.76 -2.47
CA LEU A 107 -0.24 -19.94 -2.34
C LEU A 107 0.27 -20.14 -0.90
N ILE A 108 0.77 -19.07 -0.27
CA ILE A 108 1.42 -19.16 1.05
C ILE A 108 0.40 -19.28 2.19
N PHE A 109 -0.67 -18.47 2.17
CA PHE A 109 -1.59 -18.35 3.30
C PHE A 109 -2.90 -19.13 3.12
N ARG A 110 -3.18 -19.63 1.91
CA ARG A 110 -4.36 -20.45 1.60
C ARG A 110 -3.98 -21.61 0.66
N PRO A 111 -3.08 -22.52 1.08
CA PRO A 111 -2.58 -23.60 0.22
C PRO A 111 -3.69 -24.56 -0.24
N GLU A 112 -4.83 -24.62 0.46
CA GLU A 112 -6.01 -25.40 0.04
C GLU A 112 -6.78 -24.80 -1.16
N GLY A 113 -6.32 -23.66 -1.70
CA GLY A 113 -6.98 -22.92 -2.77
C GLY A 113 -8.23 -22.15 -2.29
N PRO A 114 -8.89 -21.37 -3.18
CA PRO A 114 -10.21 -20.84 -2.88
C PRO A 114 -11.12 -22.05 -2.67
N ARG A 115 -11.74 -22.17 -1.49
CA ARG A 115 -12.91 -23.05 -1.35
C ARG A 115 -13.92 -22.55 -2.38
N LEU A 116 -14.12 -23.32 -3.45
CA LEU A 116 -15.26 -23.17 -4.33
C LEU A 116 -16.49 -23.22 -3.41
N GLY A 117 -17.03 -22.06 -3.10
CA GLY A 117 -18.14 -21.91 -2.18
C GLY A 117 -19.29 -22.75 -2.70
N GLY A 118 -19.72 -23.71 -1.87
CA GLY A 118 -21.00 -24.38 -2.03
C GLY A 118 -22.07 -23.32 -2.22
N GLY A 119 -22.84 -23.47 -3.30
CA GLY A 119 -23.96 -22.61 -3.59
C GLY A 119 -24.90 -22.56 -2.40
N CYS A 120 -25.17 -21.34 -1.92
CA CYS A 120 -26.44 -21.04 -1.30
C CYS A 120 -27.51 -21.13 -2.39
N GLY A 121 -28.34 -22.16 -2.31
CA GLY A 121 -29.58 -22.29 -3.06
C GLY A 121 -30.64 -22.85 -2.12
N ALA A 122 -31.55 -21.95 -1.71
CA ALA A 122 -32.87 -22.14 -1.09
C ALA A 122 -33.01 -23.10 0.10
#